data_AF-A0A924A2A4-F1
#
_entry.id   AF-A0A924A2A4-F1
#
_cell.length_a   1.000
_cell.length_b   1.000
_cell.length_c   1.000
_cell.angle_alpha   90.00
_cell.angle_beta   90.00
_cell.angle_gamma   90.00
#
_symmetry.space_group_name_H-M   'P 1'
#
loop_
_entity.id
_entity.type
_entity.pdbx_description
1 polymer ?
#
loop_
_entity_poly.entity_id
_entity_poly.type
_entity_poly.pdbx_seq_one_letter_code
_entity_poly.pdbx_strand_id
1 'polypeptide(L)'
;MAGAIAALETHPERALRKLPGVRRMLRQPLSLKWLSAWGKLRGLPPEAPFWGRLASCRELQRPADLRLASRSRTGAHQILRSLIDAMGSSARVRLSDGFHGGITTKGLSVNLSHLLHLAGIPLGPRLLLELQRSRSAVLEIGRAVHAGEILIGTDQRQRCKAGAGVIVGVEAQVLGGHGRCGVTAEAAMGSDVRTPSGVLLRVAQRPSEDGDGPDDCRVKAGMQEIVDFLFEQSHNGEPSDSDALFNRFAAAFFDDPDISVSWAGQKSVVGERSASCSLGAYVQVPGTRLRFGPVIGVSAEESNLVQHNPGDEGGRMQTVSFRHGFERDVHFGAGLNGKIGGTTHAHSGLSVGDIALFNGGLPEWDFTLSRESQASKVRLVRENGVLQPLSCLCAIEFNHVDEYAAAVLASKSQWIAMLVLKYAASDDPKRCAEQALEEHLAQVRCNARLNQQFVQRFHLRPEIARLIDRNEQTADLIRANEHLDPAARTHACALLQTRTAELLARPDAWQPVELRVIERTGSSRRRGLLLALHLATETTVEGERKLVALNGQDDGSGSKSAPDAAGALATRRNDANMTMMQDRRAQNF
;
A
#
# COMPACT_ATOMS: atom_id res chain seq x y z
N MET A 1 -10.83 39.78 22.06
CA MET A 1 -11.14 38.36 22.32
C MET A 1 -12.52 37.96 21.81
N ALA A 2 -13.59 38.70 22.10
CA ALA A 2 -14.94 38.41 21.59
C ALA A 2 -15.03 38.34 20.05
N GLY A 3 -14.33 39.22 19.32
CA GLY A 3 -14.30 39.18 17.85
C GLY A 3 -13.57 37.99 17.22
N ALA A 4 -12.70 37.30 17.97
CA ALA A 4 -12.02 36.08 17.49
C ALA A 4 -12.89 34.83 17.67
N ILE A 5 -13.79 34.84 18.67
CA ILE A 5 -14.74 33.78 18.96
C ILE A 5 -15.90 33.84 17.94
N ALA A 6 -16.44 35.02 17.65
CA ALA A 6 -17.46 35.21 16.60
C ALA A 6 -16.97 34.84 15.19
N ALA A 7 -15.67 35.01 14.90
CA ALA A 7 -15.06 34.61 13.63
C ALA A 7 -14.83 33.09 13.50
N LEU A 8 -14.73 32.37 14.62
CA LEU A 8 -14.61 30.91 14.68
C LEU A 8 -15.97 30.20 14.51
N GLU A 9 -17.06 30.86 14.85
CA GLU A 9 -18.43 30.34 14.68
C GLU A 9 -18.93 30.42 13.24
N THR A 10 -18.44 31.38 12.46
CA THR A 10 -18.90 31.65 11.09
C THR A 10 -17.95 31.13 10.02
N HIS A 11 -16.63 31.27 10.18
CA HIS A 11 -15.63 30.81 9.19
C HIS A 11 -14.33 30.30 9.85
N PRO A 12 -14.36 29.10 10.48
CA PRO A 12 -13.26 28.59 11.32
C PRO A 12 -11.92 28.47 10.56
N GLU A 13 -11.95 28.18 9.26
CA GLU A 13 -10.75 28.02 8.43
C GLU A 13 -9.98 29.33 8.21
N ARG A 14 -10.68 30.47 8.10
CA ARG A 14 -10.07 31.79 7.90
C ARG A 14 -9.45 32.34 9.20
N ALA A 15 -10.06 32.03 10.34
CA ALA A 15 -9.56 32.44 11.66
C ALA A 15 -8.26 31.69 12.03
N LEU A 16 -8.15 30.40 11.70
CA LEU A 16 -6.97 29.57 11.98
C LEU A 16 -5.73 29.98 11.17
N ARG A 17 -5.88 30.48 9.94
CA ARG A 17 -4.77 30.91 9.05
C ARG A 17 -4.02 32.19 9.48
N LYS A 18 -4.59 32.96 10.41
CA LYS A 18 -4.03 34.26 10.86
C LYS A 18 -3.15 34.18 12.11
N LEU A 19 -3.05 33.00 12.76
CA LEU A 19 -2.23 32.82 13.97
C LEU A 19 -0.75 32.55 13.62
N PRO A 20 0.22 33.32 14.15
CA PRO A 20 1.65 33.05 13.97
C PRO A 20 2.00 31.70 14.64
N GLY A 21 2.66 30.80 13.92
CA GLY A 21 2.95 29.42 14.36
C GLY A 21 2.05 28.36 13.70
N VAL A 22 0.78 28.70 13.48
CA VAL A 22 -0.19 27.80 12.81
C VAL A 22 0.15 27.63 11.32
N ARG A 23 0.71 28.64 10.64
CA ARG A 23 1.17 28.49 9.24
C ARG A 23 2.30 27.47 9.04
N ARG A 24 3.16 27.28 10.05
CA ARG A 24 4.26 26.29 10.01
C ARG A 24 3.76 24.90 10.40
N MET A 25 2.72 24.82 11.22
CA MET A 25 2.11 23.59 11.74
C MET A 25 0.94 23.05 10.89
N LEU A 26 0.25 23.89 10.11
CA LEU A 26 -0.79 23.51 9.13
C LEU A 26 -0.25 22.75 7.92
N ARG A 27 1.07 22.56 7.84
CA ARG A 27 1.68 21.60 6.90
C ARG A 27 1.50 20.14 7.35
N GLN A 28 0.98 19.90 8.57
CA GLN A 28 0.61 18.56 9.03
C GLN A 28 -0.91 18.35 8.96
N PRO A 29 -1.38 17.14 8.60
CA PRO A 29 -2.80 16.84 8.53
C PRO A 29 -3.44 16.92 9.92
N LEU A 30 -4.58 17.62 10.01
CA LEU A 30 -5.40 17.73 11.22
C LEU A 30 -5.90 16.35 11.68
N SER A 31 -5.39 15.85 12.81
CA SER A 31 -5.83 14.57 13.40
C SER A 31 -6.89 14.76 14.49
N LEU A 32 -7.75 13.77 14.73
CA LEU A 32 -8.72 13.80 15.85
C LEU A 32 -8.01 13.88 17.22
N LYS A 33 -6.77 13.38 17.32
CA LYS A 33 -5.93 13.53 18.51
C LYS A 33 -5.50 14.99 18.70
N TRP A 34 -5.09 15.66 17.62
CA TRP A 34 -4.78 17.08 17.66
C TRP A 34 -6.00 17.91 18.03
N LEU A 35 -7.15 17.67 17.41
CA LEU A 35 -8.40 18.37 17.74
C LEU A 35 -8.74 18.16 19.21
N SER A 36 -8.61 16.93 19.72
CA SER A 36 -8.79 16.65 21.15
C SER A 36 -7.80 17.41 22.03
N ALA A 37 -6.53 17.50 21.66
CA ALA A 37 -5.51 18.22 22.42
C ALA A 37 -5.74 19.74 22.38
N TRP A 38 -6.12 20.28 21.22
CA TRP A 38 -6.48 21.67 21.03
C TRP A 38 -7.70 22.06 21.86
N GLY A 39 -8.76 21.23 21.84
CA GLY A 39 -9.96 21.48 22.65
C GLY A 39 -9.67 21.50 24.15
N LYS A 40 -8.77 20.62 24.62
CA LYS A 40 -8.27 20.64 26.01
C LYS A 40 -7.44 21.88 26.31
N LEU A 41 -6.51 22.23 25.43
CA LEU A 41 -5.61 23.38 25.59
C LEU A 41 -6.36 24.72 25.52
N ARG A 42 -7.51 24.77 24.85
CA ARG A 42 -8.43 25.91 24.83
C ARG A 42 -9.40 25.94 26.00
N GLY A 43 -9.37 24.95 26.89
CA GLY A 43 -10.26 24.88 28.06
C GLY A 43 -11.73 24.77 27.66
N LEU A 44 -12.04 24.12 26.54
CA LEU A 44 -13.43 23.94 26.13
C LEU A 44 -14.15 23.09 27.20
N PRO A 45 -15.33 23.54 27.68
CA PRO A 45 -16.09 22.79 28.68
C PRO A 45 -16.47 21.40 28.12
N PRO A 46 -16.59 20.37 28.97
CA PRO A 46 -16.91 19.00 28.53
C PRO A 46 -18.19 18.89 27.70
N GLU A 47 -19.15 19.80 27.92
CA GLU A 47 -20.44 19.84 27.24
C GLU A 47 -20.41 20.61 25.90
N ALA A 48 -19.25 21.17 25.52
CA ALA A 48 -19.13 21.88 24.26
C ALA A 48 -19.52 20.97 23.08
N PRO A 49 -20.33 21.44 22.10
CA PRO A 49 -20.71 20.67 20.91
C PRO A 49 -19.53 20.10 20.13
N PHE A 50 -18.36 20.74 20.27
CA PHE A 50 -17.06 20.27 19.81
C PHE A 50 -16.77 18.82 20.22
N TRP A 51 -16.98 18.45 21.48
CA TRP A 51 -16.68 17.10 21.97
C TRP A 51 -17.64 16.06 21.41
N GLY A 52 -18.92 16.41 21.27
CA GLY A 52 -19.92 15.58 20.60
C GLY A 52 -19.55 15.31 19.13
N ARG A 53 -19.20 16.36 18.38
CA ARG A 53 -18.73 16.22 16.98
C ARG A 53 -17.42 15.43 16.89
N LEU A 54 -16.49 15.65 17.81
CA LEU A 54 -15.24 14.90 17.87
C LEU A 54 -15.48 13.41 18.15
N ALA A 55 -16.46 13.09 19.00
CA ALA A 55 -16.89 11.72 19.27
C ALA A 55 -17.53 11.09 18.03
N SER A 56 -18.46 11.77 17.35
CA SER A 56 -19.03 11.30 16.08
C SER A 56 -17.96 11.08 15.01
N CYS A 57 -16.98 11.97 14.88
CA CYS A 57 -15.85 11.78 13.98
C CYS A 57 -14.98 10.57 14.37
N ARG A 58 -14.83 10.27 15.67
CA ARG A 58 -14.12 9.07 16.14
C ARG A 58 -14.90 7.80 15.83
N GLU A 59 -16.22 7.83 15.94
CA GLU A 59 -17.09 6.72 15.54
C GLU A 59 -17.03 6.49 14.04
N LEU A 60 -17.07 7.54 13.23
CA LEU A 60 -16.88 7.44 11.78
C LEU A 60 -15.47 6.95 11.38
N GLN A 61 -14.45 7.24 12.18
CA GLN A 61 -13.09 6.70 11.99
C GLN A 61 -12.94 5.23 12.43
N ARG A 62 -13.89 4.69 13.21
CA ARG A 62 -13.90 3.29 13.59
C ARG A 62 -14.81 2.56 12.59
N PRO A 63 -14.27 1.97 11.51
CA PRO A 63 -15.09 1.11 10.66
C PRO A 63 -15.74 0.03 11.53
N ALA A 64 -16.94 -0.42 11.14
CA ALA A 64 -17.58 -1.57 11.76
C ALA A 64 -16.56 -2.71 11.77
N ASP A 65 -16.18 -3.14 12.97
CA ASP A 65 -15.15 -4.13 13.18
C ASP A 65 -15.64 -5.44 12.52
N LEU A 66 -15.09 -5.79 11.35
CA LEU A 66 -15.23 -7.12 10.76
C LEU A 66 -14.45 -8.11 11.64
N ARG A 67 -15.01 -8.38 12.81
CA ARG A 67 -14.50 -9.38 13.74
C ARG A 67 -15.11 -10.72 13.37
N LEU A 68 -14.27 -11.74 13.35
CA LEU A 68 -14.71 -13.13 13.41
C LEU A 68 -15.68 -13.29 14.58
N ALA A 69 -16.97 -13.47 14.29
CA ALA A 69 -17.98 -13.81 15.30
C ALA A 69 -17.58 -15.12 16.02
N SER A 70 -16.86 -16.00 15.32
CA SER A 70 -16.14 -17.13 15.88
C SER A 70 -14.91 -17.44 15.00
N ARG A 71 -13.84 -18.00 15.59
CA ARG A 71 -12.70 -18.58 14.82
C ARG A 71 -13.10 -19.92 14.18
N SER A 72 -14.25 -19.96 13.52
CA SER A 72 -14.77 -21.13 12.83
C SER A 72 -14.62 -20.96 11.32
N ARG A 73 -14.66 -22.08 10.58
CA ARG A 73 -14.68 -22.07 9.12
C ARG A 73 -15.88 -21.30 8.57
N THR A 74 -17.06 -21.49 9.14
CA THR A 74 -18.28 -20.75 8.78
C THR A 74 -18.09 -19.24 8.99
N GLY A 75 -17.41 -18.83 10.06
CA GLY A 75 -17.06 -17.43 10.30
C GLY A 75 -16.10 -16.88 9.23
N ALA A 76 -15.09 -17.65 8.82
CA ALA A 76 -14.19 -17.25 7.73
C ALA A 76 -14.93 -17.13 6.39
N HIS A 77 -15.82 -18.08 6.08
CA HIS A 77 -16.67 -18.07 4.88
C HIS A 77 -17.54 -16.81 4.81
N GLN A 78 -18.27 -16.52 5.89
CA GLN A 78 -19.13 -15.32 5.98
C GLN A 78 -18.34 -14.01 5.86
N ILE A 79 -17.14 -13.94 6.44
CA ILE A 79 -16.29 -12.76 6.32
C ILE A 79 -15.83 -12.55 4.87
N LEU A 80 -15.41 -13.60 4.18
CA LEU A 80 -14.96 -13.46 2.79
C LEU A 80 -16.11 -13.03 1.87
N ARG A 81 -17.32 -13.57 2.07
CA ARG A 81 -18.53 -13.09 1.36
C ARG A 81 -18.81 -11.62 1.65
N SER A 82 -18.83 -11.24 2.93
CA SER A 82 -19.06 -9.86 3.37
C SER A 82 -17.98 -8.90 2.83
N LEU A 83 -16.74 -9.37 2.71
CA LEU A 83 -15.64 -8.62 2.13
C LEU A 83 -15.90 -8.36 0.65
N ILE A 84 -16.27 -9.39 -0.12
CA ILE A 84 -16.62 -9.27 -1.54
C ILE A 84 -17.78 -8.28 -1.75
N ASP A 85 -18.81 -8.35 -0.90
CA ASP A 85 -19.94 -7.42 -0.96
C ASP A 85 -19.53 -5.97 -0.68
N ALA A 86 -18.68 -5.77 0.34
CA ALA A 86 -18.23 -4.44 0.76
C ALA A 86 -17.18 -3.83 -0.17
N MET A 87 -16.50 -4.62 -1.01
CA MET A 87 -15.49 -4.11 -1.93
C MET A 87 -16.11 -3.25 -3.04
N GLY A 88 -15.69 -1.99 -3.08
CA GLY A 88 -15.89 -1.12 -4.24
C GLY A 88 -14.96 -1.46 -5.41
N SER A 89 -15.18 -0.83 -6.55
CA SER A 89 -14.26 -0.92 -7.70
C SER A 89 -12.84 -0.50 -7.29
N SER A 90 -11.82 -1.23 -7.77
CA SER A 90 -10.40 -1.01 -7.43
C SER A 90 -10.03 -1.22 -5.96
N ALA A 91 -10.91 -1.81 -5.14
CA ALA A 91 -10.53 -2.28 -3.80
C ALA A 91 -9.72 -3.58 -3.88
N ARG A 92 -8.81 -3.76 -2.94
CA ARG A 92 -7.97 -4.97 -2.84
C ARG A 92 -7.69 -5.27 -1.39
N VAL A 93 -7.70 -6.54 -1.02
CA VAL A 93 -7.34 -7.02 0.30
C VAL A 93 -6.36 -8.17 0.12
N ARG A 94 -5.22 -8.08 0.80
CA ARG A 94 -4.18 -9.10 0.81
C ARG A 94 -3.95 -9.56 2.23
N LEU A 95 -4.16 -10.85 2.44
CA LEU A 95 -3.83 -11.56 3.68
C LEU A 95 -2.56 -12.35 3.42
N SER A 96 -1.59 -12.27 4.32
CA SER A 96 -0.43 -13.15 4.28
C SER A 96 -0.11 -13.69 5.66
N ASP A 97 0.35 -14.94 5.70
CA ASP A 97 0.86 -15.56 6.93
C ASP A 97 2.05 -16.43 6.58
N GLY A 98 3.14 -16.27 7.30
CA GLY A 98 4.39 -16.87 6.89
C GLY A 98 5.50 -16.87 7.91
N PHE A 99 6.59 -17.50 7.50
CA PHE A 99 7.83 -17.50 8.25
C PHE A 99 8.81 -16.51 7.62
N HIS A 100 9.53 -15.82 8.48
CA HIS A 100 10.62 -14.94 8.14
C HIS A 100 11.83 -15.26 9.03
N GLY A 101 12.98 -15.53 8.40
CA GLY A 101 14.24 -15.68 9.11
C GLY A 101 15.40 -14.98 8.42
N GLY A 102 16.48 -14.74 9.14
CA GLY A 102 17.65 -14.04 8.60
C GLY A 102 18.74 -13.84 9.61
N ILE A 103 19.86 -13.30 9.14
CA ILE A 103 21.01 -12.93 9.96
C ILE A 103 21.30 -11.45 9.71
N THR A 104 21.55 -10.71 10.78
CA THR A 104 22.01 -9.33 10.69
C THR A 104 23.26 -9.12 11.54
N THR A 105 24.22 -8.38 11.01
CA THR A 105 25.34 -7.81 11.79
C THR A 105 25.03 -6.40 12.25
N LYS A 106 23.83 -5.87 11.98
CA LYS A 106 23.41 -4.54 12.45
C LYS A 106 23.60 -4.48 13.96
N GLY A 107 24.53 -3.67 14.43
CA GLY A 107 24.90 -3.68 15.85
C GLY A 107 26.36 -3.95 16.12
N LEU A 108 26.99 -4.75 15.26
CA LEU A 108 28.37 -5.16 15.41
C LEU A 108 29.29 -3.96 15.22
N SER A 109 30.12 -3.69 16.22
CA SER A 109 31.10 -2.62 16.19
C SER A 109 32.43 -3.15 16.69
N VAL A 110 33.53 -2.71 16.09
CA VAL A 110 34.87 -2.99 16.61
C VAL A 110 35.35 -1.73 17.31
N ASN A 111 35.77 -1.84 18.57
CA ASN A 111 36.30 -0.68 19.28
C ASN A 111 37.82 -0.61 19.01
N LEU A 112 38.25 0.46 18.34
CA LEU A 112 39.67 0.78 18.12
C LEU A 112 40.16 1.73 19.22
N SER A 113 40.07 1.32 20.48
CA SER A 113 40.39 2.19 21.63
C SER A 113 41.89 2.55 21.75
N HIS A 114 42.79 1.94 20.96
CA HIS A 114 44.24 2.09 21.12
C HIS A 114 45.00 2.64 19.92
N LEU A 115 44.36 2.96 18.79
CA LEU A 115 45.09 3.33 17.54
C LEU A 115 45.10 4.83 17.20
N LEU A 116 44.19 5.64 17.75
CA LEU A 116 44.14 7.09 17.46
C LEU A 116 43.93 7.87 18.77
N HIS A 117 45.03 8.35 19.36
CA HIS A 117 45.05 9.28 20.50
C HIS A 117 44.57 10.70 20.14
N LEU A 118 43.52 10.84 19.33
CA LEU A 118 42.84 12.12 19.15
C LEU A 118 41.80 12.25 20.28
N ALA A 119 42.26 12.79 21.42
CA ALA A 119 41.43 13.34 22.50
C ALA A 119 40.50 12.38 23.29
N GLY A 120 40.79 11.08 23.38
CA GLY A 120 40.05 10.16 24.28
C GLY A 120 38.64 9.78 23.81
N ILE A 121 38.33 10.00 22.53
CA ILE A 121 37.03 9.68 21.93
C ILE A 121 37.14 8.32 21.21
N PRO A 122 36.54 7.22 21.73
CA PRO A 122 36.52 5.95 21.01
C PRO A 122 35.79 6.08 19.65
N LEU A 123 36.53 5.78 18.59
CA LEU A 123 36.02 5.61 17.23
C LEU A 123 35.97 4.11 16.91
N GLY A 124 34.83 3.65 16.38
CA GLY A 124 34.64 2.24 16.02
C GLY A 124 34.01 2.08 14.65
N PRO A 125 34.65 1.37 13.70
CA PRO A 125 33.98 0.98 12.47
C PRO A 125 32.82 0.03 12.77
N ARG A 126 31.77 0.13 11.96
CA ARG A 126 30.58 -0.73 11.99
C ARG A 126 30.39 -1.37 10.64
N LEU A 127 30.05 -2.65 10.67
CA LEU A 127 29.71 -3.42 9.48
C LEU A 127 28.24 -3.80 9.55
N LEU A 128 27.49 -3.42 8.53
CA LEU A 128 26.08 -3.77 8.38
C LEU A 128 25.95 -4.78 7.24
N LEU A 129 25.71 -6.03 7.58
CA LEU A 129 25.33 -7.10 6.66
C LEU A 129 23.98 -7.63 7.11
N GLU A 130 23.02 -7.72 6.22
CA GLU A 130 21.69 -8.27 6.45
C GLU A 130 21.42 -9.28 5.34
N LEU A 131 21.08 -10.49 5.73
CA LEU A 131 20.55 -11.50 4.82
C LEU A 131 19.25 -12.01 5.40
N GLN A 132 18.18 -11.83 4.64
CA GLN A 132 16.83 -12.14 5.04
C GLN A 132 16.17 -13.04 4.02
N ARG A 133 15.42 -14.06 4.50
CA ARG A 133 14.54 -14.86 3.67
C ARG A 133 13.17 -14.98 4.35
N SER A 134 12.12 -14.91 3.57
CA SER A 134 10.78 -15.25 4.06
C SER A 134 9.98 -16.00 3.01
N ARG A 135 8.98 -16.72 3.50
CA ARG A 135 7.96 -17.39 2.70
C ARG A 135 6.63 -17.28 3.43
N SER A 136 5.66 -16.69 2.75
CA SER A 136 4.30 -16.54 3.27
C SER A 136 3.30 -17.18 2.33
N ALA A 137 2.25 -17.80 2.88
CA ALA A 137 1.02 -18.07 2.16
C ALA A 137 0.29 -16.73 1.94
N VAL A 138 -0.34 -16.56 0.79
CA VAL A 138 -1.05 -15.33 0.41
C VAL A 138 -2.43 -15.68 -0.10
N LEU A 139 -3.44 -15.00 0.44
CA LEU A 139 -4.76 -14.88 -0.14
C LEU A 139 -4.97 -13.42 -0.49
N GLU A 140 -5.27 -13.14 -1.74
CA GLU A 140 -5.56 -11.79 -2.18
C GLU A 140 -6.87 -11.78 -2.95
N ILE A 141 -7.74 -10.85 -2.57
CA ILE A 141 -9.05 -10.66 -3.17
C ILE A 141 -9.12 -9.21 -3.59
N GLY A 142 -9.43 -8.94 -4.85
CA GLY A 142 -9.50 -7.59 -5.34
C GLY A 142 -10.45 -7.43 -6.51
N ARG A 143 -10.83 -6.19 -6.78
CA ARG A 143 -11.61 -5.80 -7.95
C ARG A 143 -10.74 -4.98 -8.87
N ALA A 144 -10.13 -5.62 -9.87
CA ALA A 144 -9.52 -4.90 -10.98
C ALA A 144 -10.61 -4.35 -11.91
N VAL A 145 -10.24 -3.46 -12.83
CA VAL A 145 -11.22 -2.92 -13.80
C VAL A 145 -11.67 -3.94 -14.83
N HIS A 146 -10.86 -4.95 -15.06
CA HIS A 146 -11.15 -5.99 -16.04
C HIS A 146 -11.79 -7.23 -15.42
N ALA A 147 -11.65 -7.44 -14.11
CA ALA A 147 -12.17 -8.62 -13.42
C ALA A 147 -12.18 -8.45 -11.89
N GLY A 148 -13.04 -9.23 -11.24
CA GLY A 148 -12.83 -9.66 -9.86
C GLY A 148 -11.72 -10.71 -9.81
N GLU A 149 -10.76 -10.57 -8.90
CA GLU A 149 -9.56 -11.41 -8.81
C GLU A 149 -9.46 -12.05 -7.42
N ILE A 150 -9.22 -13.37 -7.38
CA ILE A 150 -8.88 -14.13 -6.18
C ILE A 150 -7.56 -14.87 -6.45
N LEU A 151 -6.48 -14.44 -5.80
CA LEU A 151 -5.18 -15.08 -5.86
C LEU A 151 -4.95 -15.91 -4.59
N ILE A 152 -4.64 -17.19 -4.77
CA ILE A 152 -4.23 -18.10 -3.69
C ILE A 152 -2.84 -18.60 -4.03
N GLY A 153 -1.86 -18.34 -3.17
CA GLY A 153 -0.49 -18.67 -3.49
C GLY A 153 0.52 -18.48 -2.38
N THR A 154 1.77 -18.29 -2.79
CA THR A 154 2.89 -18.02 -1.89
C THR A 154 3.66 -16.80 -2.34
N ASP A 155 4.30 -16.13 -1.39
CA ASP A 155 5.20 -15.02 -1.65
C ASP A 155 6.54 -15.30 -0.97
N GLN A 156 7.56 -15.45 -1.80
CA GLN A 156 8.93 -15.64 -1.34
C GLN A 156 9.66 -14.31 -1.43
N ARG A 157 10.36 -13.95 -0.35
CA ARG A 157 11.16 -12.73 -0.28
C ARG A 157 12.58 -13.07 0.08
N GLN A 158 13.53 -12.41 -0.57
CA GLN A 158 14.94 -12.43 -0.24
C GLN A 158 15.44 -11.00 -0.18
N ARG A 159 15.94 -10.59 0.99
CA ARG A 159 16.53 -9.27 1.17
C ARG A 159 18.00 -9.41 1.53
N CYS A 160 18.84 -8.64 0.87
CA CYS A 160 20.25 -8.53 1.17
C CYS A 160 20.58 -7.05 1.37
N LYS A 161 21.35 -6.73 2.41
CA LYS A 161 21.82 -5.37 2.67
C LYS A 161 23.27 -5.42 3.10
N ALA A 162 24.09 -4.55 2.54
CA ALA A 162 25.49 -4.40 2.87
C ALA A 162 25.82 -2.92 3.05
N GLY A 163 26.55 -2.60 4.11
CA GLY A 163 26.85 -1.23 4.48
C GLY A 163 27.95 -1.14 5.52
N ALA A 164 28.40 0.08 5.72
CA ALA A 164 29.42 0.41 6.70
C ALA A 164 29.03 1.69 7.44
N GLY A 165 29.56 1.83 8.64
CA GLY A 165 29.33 3.01 9.45
C GLY A 165 30.44 3.23 10.45
N VAL A 166 30.28 4.29 11.23
CA VAL A 166 31.19 4.65 12.30
C VAL A 166 30.35 5.02 13.52
N ILE A 167 30.80 4.57 14.68
CA ILE A 167 30.33 5.08 15.97
C ILE A 167 31.43 5.90 16.63
N VAL A 168 31.07 7.08 17.10
CA VAL A 168 31.93 7.99 17.86
C VAL A 168 31.23 8.24 19.18
N GLY A 169 31.90 7.98 20.29
CA GLY A 169 31.26 8.10 21.60
C GLY A 169 32.20 8.46 22.72
N VAL A 170 31.64 8.59 23.92
CA VAL A 170 32.34 8.79 25.18
C VAL A 170 31.86 7.72 26.15
N GLU A 171 32.80 7.13 26.88
CA GLU A 171 32.52 6.19 27.97
C GLU A 171 32.81 6.87 29.30
N ALA A 172 31.90 6.76 30.25
CA ALA A 172 32.00 7.37 31.57
C ALA A 172 31.50 6.40 32.64
N GLN A 173 32.07 6.49 33.84
CA GLN A 173 31.60 5.70 34.98
C GLN A 173 30.34 6.36 35.55
N VAL A 174 29.22 5.64 35.60
CA VAL A 174 27.91 6.16 36.04
C VAL A 174 27.29 5.14 37.01
N LEU A 175 26.94 5.58 38.22
CA LEU A 175 26.21 4.79 39.24
C LEU A 175 26.84 3.41 39.56
N GLY A 176 28.16 3.34 39.67
CA GLY A 176 28.87 2.08 39.94
C GLY A 176 28.99 1.13 38.75
N GLY A 177 28.57 1.54 37.54
CA GLY A 177 28.75 0.83 36.28
C GLY A 177 29.38 1.70 35.19
N HIS A 178 29.40 1.20 33.95
CA HIS A 178 29.89 1.91 32.77
C HIS A 178 28.72 2.41 31.92
N GLY A 179 28.71 3.72 31.64
CA GLY A 179 27.79 4.38 30.71
C GLY A 179 28.49 4.76 29.42
N ARG A 180 27.82 4.62 28.28
CA ARG A 180 28.34 5.02 26.95
C ARG A 180 27.33 5.91 26.25
N CYS A 181 27.77 7.06 25.77
CA CYS A 181 27.01 7.90 24.85
C CYS A 181 27.72 7.92 23.49
N GLY A 182 27.01 7.89 22.38
CA GLY A 182 27.65 7.98 21.08
C GLY A 182 26.71 8.27 19.91
N VAL A 183 27.30 8.90 18.90
CA VAL A 183 26.70 9.14 17.60
C VAL A 183 27.15 8.02 16.65
N THR A 184 26.18 7.44 15.95
CA THR A 184 26.38 6.45 14.91
C THR A 184 25.97 7.04 13.58
N ALA A 185 26.83 6.97 12.57
CA ALA A 185 26.47 7.24 11.19
C ALA A 185 26.69 5.96 10.35
N GLU A 186 25.72 5.59 9.52
CA GLU A 186 25.74 4.37 8.71
C GLU A 186 25.24 4.66 7.30
N ALA A 187 25.86 4.04 6.30
CA ALA A 187 25.39 4.01 4.92
C ALA A 187 25.35 2.56 4.43
N ALA A 188 24.30 2.22 3.68
CA ALA A 188 24.09 0.88 3.19
C ALA A 188 23.38 0.86 1.84
N MET A 189 23.64 -0.19 1.09
CA MET A 189 22.93 -0.55 -0.12
C MET A 189 22.33 -1.93 0.04
N GLY A 190 21.24 -2.20 -0.64
CA GLY A 190 20.59 -3.50 -0.57
C GLY A 190 19.78 -3.83 -1.80
N SER A 191 19.32 -5.06 -1.84
CA SER A 191 18.27 -5.47 -2.75
C SER A 191 17.22 -6.28 -2.00
N ASP A 192 15.98 -6.14 -2.46
CA ASP A 192 14.84 -6.92 -2.01
C ASP A 192 14.16 -7.55 -3.22
N VAL A 193 14.19 -8.87 -3.28
CA VAL A 193 13.62 -9.66 -4.36
C VAL A 193 12.40 -10.38 -3.82
N ARG A 194 11.24 -10.13 -4.44
CA ARG A 194 9.99 -10.84 -4.16
C ARG A 194 9.52 -11.62 -5.37
N THR A 195 9.09 -12.84 -5.14
CA THR A 195 8.54 -13.71 -6.19
C THR A 195 7.20 -14.29 -5.74
N PRO A 196 6.10 -13.49 -5.76
CA PRO A 196 4.79 -14.04 -5.52
C PRO A 196 4.33 -14.90 -6.70
N SER A 197 3.77 -16.06 -6.37
CA SER A 197 3.24 -17.01 -7.33
C SER A 197 2.02 -17.73 -6.78
N GLY A 198 1.07 -18.09 -7.64
CA GLY A 198 -0.15 -18.77 -7.21
C GLY A 198 -1.15 -19.01 -8.31
N VAL A 199 -2.30 -19.56 -7.92
CA VAL A 199 -3.47 -19.72 -8.77
C VAL A 199 -4.31 -18.45 -8.66
N LEU A 200 -4.66 -17.90 -9.80
CA LEU A 200 -5.46 -16.69 -9.95
C LEU A 200 -6.79 -17.05 -10.61
N LEU A 201 -7.85 -16.96 -9.81
CA LEU A 201 -9.23 -17.15 -10.22
C LEU A 201 -9.81 -15.77 -10.54
N ARG A 202 -10.41 -15.63 -11.72
CA ARG A 202 -10.96 -14.36 -12.20
C ARG A 202 -12.40 -14.51 -12.60
N VAL A 203 -13.17 -13.44 -12.38
CA VAL A 203 -14.52 -13.25 -12.91
C VAL A 203 -14.48 -11.99 -13.77
N ALA A 204 -14.65 -12.15 -15.08
CA ALA A 204 -14.55 -11.07 -16.05
C ALA A 204 -15.58 -9.96 -15.74
N GLN A 205 -15.13 -8.71 -15.82
CA GLN A 205 -16.01 -7.55 -15.74
C GLN A 205 -16.71 -7.36 -17.08
N ARG A 206 -18.03 -7.49 -17.08
CA ARG A 206 -18.88 -7.24 -18.25
C ARG A 206 -19.57 -5.88 -18.14
N PRO A 207 -19.96 -5.27 -19.26
CA PRO A 207 -20.91 -4.17 -19.23
C PRO A 207 -22.25 -4.67 -18.66
N SER A 208 -22.95 -3.78 -17.96
CA SER A 208 -24.32 -3.99 -17.50
C SER A 208 -25.26 -4.11 -18.70
N GLU A 209 -26.37 -4.84 -18.53
CA GLU A 209 -27.39 -5.04 -19.56
C GLU A 209 -27.99 -3.72 -20.07
N ASP A 210 -28.05 -2.70 -19.19
CA ASP A 210 -28.54 -1.36 -19.52
C ASP A 210 -27.51 -0.51 -20.30
N GLY A 211 -26.26 -0.99 -20.45
CA GLY A 211 -25.18 -0.29 -21.16
C GLY A 211 -24.53 0.86 -20.38
N ASP A 212 -25.04 1.20 -19.20
CA ASP A 212 -24.65 2.37 -18.40
C ASP A 212 -23.36 2.22 -17.59
N GLY A 213 -22.64 1.09 -17.71
CA GLY A 213 -21.37 0.90 -17.00
C GLY A 213 -21.03 -0.56 -16.71
N PRO A 214 -20.07 -0.83 -15.81
CA PRO A 214 -19.70 -2.19 -15.41
C PRO A 214 -20.79 -2.87 -14.56
N ASP A 215 -21.07 -4.14 -14.83
CA ASP A 215 -21.92 -4.99 -13.99
C ASP A 215 -21.18 -5.46 -12.72
N ASP A 216 -21.19 -4.61 -11.70
CA ASP A 216 -20.54 -4.88 -10.43
C ASP A 216 -21.19 -6.04 -9.66
N CYS A 217 -22.50 -6.25 -9.83
CA CYS A 217 -23.26 -7.26 -9.12
C CYS A 217 -22.90 -8.67 -9.62
N ARG A 218 -22.84 -8.85 -10.95
CA ARG A 218 -22.43 -10.11 -11.57
C ARG A 218 -21.03 -10.55 -11.15
N VAL A 219 -20.07 -9.61 -11.12
CA VAL A 219 -18.70 -9.91 -10.67
C VAL A 219 -18.67 -10.35 -9.21
N LYS A 220 -19.41 -9.65 -8.33
CA LYS A 220 -19.48 -10.02 -6.91
C LYS A 220 -20.12 -11.39 -6.70
N ALA A 221 -21.20 -11.69 -7.42
CA ALA A 221 -21.86 -12.99 -7.37
C ALA A 221 -20.91 -14.11 -7.80
N GLY A 222 -20.25 -14.00 -8.95
CA GLY A 222 -19.28 -15.01 -9.40
C GLY A 222 -18.10 -15.19 -8.43
N MET A 223 -17.60 -14.10 -7.83
CA MET A 223 -16.54 -14.21 -6.81
C MET A 223 -17.04 -14.96 -5.56
N GLN A 224 -18.29 -14.74 -5.16
CA GLN A 224 -18.90 -15.45 -4.03
C GLN A 224 -19.11 -16.93 -4.36
N GLU A 225 -19.55 -17.27 -5.56
CA GLU A 225 -19.71 -18.66 -6.02
C GLU A 225 -18.39 -19.42 -6.00
N ILE A 226 -17.29 -18.79 -6.46
CA ILE A 226 -15.95 -19.37 -6.36
C ILE A 226 -15.58 -19.63 -4.89
N VAL A 227 -15.83 -18.67 -4.00
CA VAL A 227 -15.56 -18.83 -2.56
C VAL A 227 -16.42 -19.94 -1.96
N ASP A 228 -17.70 -20.00 -2.29
CA ASP A 228 -18.62 -21.05 -1.83
C ASP A 228 -18.12 -22.43 -2.26
N PHE A 229 -17.75 -22.59 -3.52
CA PHE A 229 -17.16 -23.82 -4.04
C PHE A 229 -15.90 -24.22 -3.26
N LEU A 230 -14.94 -23.31 -3.10
CA LEU A 230 -13.69 -23.61 -2.38
C LEU A 230 -13.94 -24.03 -0.93
N PHE A 231 -14.90 -23.37 -0.27
CA PHE A 231 -15.28 -23.77 1.08
C PHE A 231 -15.97 -25.13 1.06
N GLU A 232 -16.94 -25.41 0.18
CA GLU A 232 -17.60 -26.71 0.09
C GLU A 232 -16.59 -27.86 -0.07
N GLN A 233 -15.62 -27.70 -0.97
CA GLN A 233 -14.57 -28.71 -1.21
C GLN A 233 -13.68 -28.95 0.02
N SER A 234 -13.49 -27.95 0.89
CA SER A 234 -12.73 -28.10 2.15
C SER A 234 -13.49 -28.86 3.26
N HIS A 235 -14.76 -29.23 3.06
CA HIS A 235 -15.57 -29.98 4.04
C HIS A 235 -15.23 -31.46 4.15
N ASN A 236 -14.64 -32.05 3.11
CA ASN A 236 -14.53 -33.49 3.00
C ASN A 236 -13.39 -34.11 3.84
N GLY A 237 -12.69 -33.31 4.67
CA GLY A 237 -11.76 -33.78 5.72
C GLY A 237 -10.47 -34.46 5.24
N GLU A 238 -10.47 -35.00 4.03
CA GLU A 238 -9.30 -35.53 3.35
C GLU A 238 -8.71 -34.47 2.42
N PRO A 239 -7.37 -34.37 2.29
CA PRO A 239 -6.77 -33.57 1.24
C PRO A 239 -7.26 -34.14 -0.10
N SER A 240 -8.22 -33.46 -0.72
CA SER A 240 -8.65 -33.83 -2.05
C SER A 240 -7.43 -33.82 -2.96
N ASP A 241 -7.23 -34.91 -3.69
CA ASP A 241 -6.30 -34.95 -4.81
C ASP A 241 -6.44 -33.66 -5.64
N SER A 242 -5.32 -32.99 -5.93
CA SER A 242 -5.32 -31.68 -6.59
C SER A 242 -6.00 -31.76 -7.94
N ASP A 243 -5.83 -32.88 -8.64
CA ASP A 243 -6.42 -33.12 -9.95
C ASP A 243 -7.93 -33.33 -9.80
N ALA A 244 -8.36 -34.06 -8.77
CA ALA A 244 -9.78 -34.22 -8.47
C ALA A 244 -10.46 -32.89 -8.09
N LEU A 245 -9.78 -32.01 -7.33
CA LEU A 245 -10.29 -30.67 -7.02
C LEU A 245 -10.39 -29.81 -8.29
N PHE A 246 -9.36 -29.81 -9.13
CA PHE A 246 -9.36 -29.07 -10.39
C PHE A 246 -10.43 -29.59 -11.35
N ASN A 247 -10.61 -30.90 -11.48
CA ASN A 247 -11.64 -31.51 -12.31
C ASN A 247 -13.05 -31.15 -11.82
N ARG A 248 -13.28 -31.10 -10.51
CA ARG A 248 -14.56 -30.62 -9.95
C ARG A 248 -14.77 -29.12 -10.19
N PHE A 249 -13.71 -28.31 -10.10
CA PHE A 249 -13.78 -26.89 -10.42
C PHE A 249 -14.12 -26.69 -11.90
N ALA A 250 -13.45 -27.42 -12.80
CA ALA A 250 -13.75 -27.41 -14.22
C ALA A 250 -15.19 -27.87 -14.48
N ALA A 251 -15.64 -28.98 -13.87
CA ALA A 251 -17.03 -29.43 -14.04
C ALA A 251 -18.07 -28.39 -13.60
N ALA A 252 -17.76 -27.55 -12.60
CA ALA A 252 -18.65 -26.49 -12.13
C ALA A 252 -18.61 -25.22 -13.02
N PHE A 253 -17.45 -24.86 -13.57
CA PHE A 253 -17.22 -23.54 -14.16
C PHE A 253 -16.65 -23.55 -15.59
N PHE A 254 -16.47 -24.71 -16.23
CA PHE A 254 -15.86 -24.80 -17.56
C PHE A 254 -16.66 -24.08 -18.64
N ASP A 255 -18.00 -24.18 -18.57
CA ASP A 255 -18.90 -23.53 -19.52
C ASP A 255 -19.20 -22.07 -19.16
N ASP A 256 -18.70 -21.57 -18.03
CA ASP A 256 -18.89 -20.18 -17.62
C ASP A 256 -17.93 -19.25 -18.41
N PRO A 257 -18.46 -18.37 -19.28
CA PRO A 257 -17.66 -17.49 -20.12
C PRO A 257 -17.15 -16.25 -19.38
N ASP A 258 -17.30 -16.14 -18.07
CA ASP A 258 -16.76 -15.05 -17.25
C ASP A 258 -15.68 -15.56 -16.30
N ILE A 259 -15.73 -16.83 -15.90
CA ILE A 259 -14.73 -17.42 -15.02
C ILE A 259 -13.48 -17.81 -15.81
N SER A 260 -12.32 -17.56 -15.21
CA SER A 260 -11.02 -17.96 -15.77
C SER A 260 -10.06 -18.35 -14.65
N VAL A 261 -9.32 -19.44 -14.87
CA VAL A 261 -8.24 -19.90 -13.99
C VAL A 261 -6.91 -19.70 -14.70
N SER A 262 -5.97 -19.06 -14.04
CA SER A 262 -4.62 -18.83 -14.57
C SER A 262 -3.58 -19.01 -13.48
N TRP A 263 -2.34 -19.31 -13.85
CA TRP A 263 -1.21 -19.37 -12.93
C TRP A 263 -0.44 -18.07 -13.04
N ALA A 264 -0.46 -17.30 -11.96
CA ALA A 264 0.21 -16.01 -11.90
C ALA A 264 1.59 -16.19 -11.29
N GLY A 265 2.61 -15.67 -11.97
CA GLY A 265 3.96 -15.56 -11.47
C GLY A 265 4.45 -14.14 -11.63
N GLN A 266 5.01 -13.54 -10.58
CA GLN A 266 5.53 -12.18 -10.65
C GLN A 266 6.91 -12.13 -9.99
N LYS A 267 7.77 -11.25 -10.50
CA LYS A 267 9.06 -10.92 -9.90
C LYS A 267 9.11 -9.42 -9.63
N SER A 268 9.41 -9.05 -8.39
CA SER A 268 9.68 -7.67 -7.98
C SER A 268 11.09 -7.59 -7.45
N VAL A 269 11.83 -6.59 -7.88
CA VAL A 269 13.18 -6.29 -7.42
C VAL A 269 13.18 -4.83 -6.99
N VAL A 270 13.58 -4.58 -5.75
CA VAL A 270 13.79 -3.26 -5.21
C VAL A 270 15.27 -3.11 -4.91
N GLY A 271 15.93 -2.13 -5.51
CA GLY A 271 17.27 -1.72 -5.11
C GLY A 271 17.17 -0.62 -4.07
N GLU A 272 17.78 -0.79 -2.91
CA GLU A 272 17.69 0.13 -1.77
C GLU A 272 19.05 0.80 -1.52
N ARG A 273 19.02 2.09 -1.16
CA ARG A 273 20.15 2.84 -0.64
C ARG A 273 19.68 3.58 0.59
N SER A 274 20.40 3.48 1.70
CA SER A 274 19.99 4.11 2.95
C SER A 274 21.17 4.75 3.65
N ALA A 275 20.94 5.91 4.25
CA ALA A 275 21.85 6.56 5.17
C ALA A 275 21.12 6.83 6.49
N SER A 276 21.79 6.63 7.62
CA SER A 276 21.19 6.92 8.92
C SER A 276 22.21 7.56 9.86
N CYS A 277 21.70 8.40 10.75
CA CYS A 277 22.45 9.02 11.83
C CYS A 277 21.63 8.88 13.11
N SER A 278 22.23 8.35 14.17
CA SER A 278 21.56 8.15 15.45
C SER A 278 22.45 8.51 16.63
N LEU A 279 21.84 9.02 17.70
CA LEU A 279 22.44 9.28 18.99
C LEU A 279 21.87 8.28 20.00
N GLY A 280 22.75 7.56 20.70
CA GLY A 280 22.35 6.60 21.71
C GLY A 280 23.11 6.79 23.01
N ALA A 281 22.42 6.60 24.14
CA ALA A 281 23.00 6.51 25.46
C ALA A 281 22.68 5.13 26.05
N TYR A 282 23.67 4.49 26.66
CA TYR A 282 23.58 3.12 27.15
C TYR A 282 24.18 3.01 28.55
N VAL A 283 23.51 2.28 29.44
CA VAL A 283 24.00 1.95 30.78
C VAL A 283 24.17 0.43 30.87
N GLN A 284 25.32 0.00 31.37
CA GLN A 284 25.58 -1.42 31.62
C GLN A 284 24.83 -1.89 32.88
N VAL A 285 24.14 -3.03 32.77
CA VAL A 285 23.48 -3.68 33.91
C VAL A 285 24.56 -4.33 34.79
N PRO A 286 24.64 -3.96 36.09
CA PRO A 286 25.65 -4.50 37.02
C PRO A 286 25.68 -6.03 37.02
N GLY A 287 26.88 -6.62 37.08
CA GLY A 287 27.06 -8.08 37.06
C GLY A 287 26.82 -8.75 35.71
N THR A 288 26.48 -7.99 34.65
CA THR A 288 26.25 -8.52 33.31
C THR A 288 27.00 -7.72 32.24
N ARG A 289 27.05 -8.28 31.03
CA ARG A 289 27.59 -7.64 29.82
C ARG A 289 26.54 -6.87 29.01
N LEU A 290 25.33 -6.79 29.56
CA LEU A 290 24.16 -6.24 28.91
C LEU A 290 24.11 -4.73 29.11
N ARG A 291 23.91 -3.97 28.03
CA ARG A 291 23.80 -2.50 28.02
C ARG A 291 22.44 -2.11 27.45
N PHE A 292 21.73 -1.19 28.10
CA PHE A 292 20.45 -0.68 27.60
C PHE A 292 20.39 0.84 27.64
N GLY A 293 19.67 1.43 26.70
CA GLY A 293 19.24 2.80 26.86
C GLY A 293 18.61 3.41 25.61
N PRO A 294 18.27 4.71 25.68
CA PRO A 294 17.56 5.40 24.62
C PRO A 294 18.41 5.60 23.38
N VAL A 295 17.75 5.56 22.22
CA VAL A 295 18.31 5.92 20.93
C VAL A 295 17.33 6.83 20.20
N ILE A 296 17.84 7.87 19.56
CA ILE A 296 17.10 8.73 18.64
C ILE A 296 17.88 8.82 17.33
N GLY A 297 17.21 8.91 16.18
CA GLY A 297 17.88 8.95 14.90
C GLY A 297 17.02 9.41 13.75
N VAL A 298 17.70 9.75 12.67
CA VAL A 298 17.10 10.09 11.37
C VAL A 298 17.69 9.14 10.33
N SER A 299 16.86 8.65 9.42
CA SER A 299 17.32 7.88 8.26
C SER A 299 16.71 8.40 6.97
N ALA A 300 17.48 8.39 5.90
CA ALA A 300 17.03 8.64 4.55
C ALA A 300 17.20 7.36 3.74
N GLU A 301 16.19 6.99 2.95
CA GLU A 301 16.19 5.83 2.09
C GLU A 301 15.76 6.22 0.69
N GLU A 302 16.49 5.78 -0.32
CA GLU A 302 16.14 5.86 -1.73
C GLU A 302 16.02 4.43 -2.25
N SER A 303 14.86 4.10 -2.82
CA SER A 303 14.61 2.78 -3.39
C SER A 303 14.18 2.90 -4.85
N ASN A 304 14.62 1.96 -5.68
CA ASN A 304 14.24 1.84 -7.08
C ASN A 304 13.48 0.52 -7.24
N LEU A 305 12.21 0.61 -7.60
CA LEU A 305 11.31 -0.50 -7.80
C LEU A 305 11.28 -0.90 -9.28
N VAL A 306 11.45 -2.19 -9.54
CA VAL A 306 11.12 -2.83 -10.81
C VAL A 306 10.28 -4.06 -10.51
N GLN A 307 9.06 -4.09 -11.02
CA GLN A 307 8.13 -5.20 -10.86
C GLN A 307 7.68 -5.65 -12.24
N HIS A 308 7.74 -6.95 -12.47
CA HIS A 308 7.45 -7.58 -13.75
C HIS A 308 6.62 -8.84 -13.53
N ASN A 309 5.42 -8.86 -14.11
CA ASN A 309 4.64 -10.07 -14.37
C ASN A 309 4.83 -10.39 -15.86
N PRO A 310 5.60 -11.44 -16.21
CA PRO A 310 5.84 -11.84 -17.60
C PRO A 310 4.56 -12.24 -18.35
N GLY A 311 3.47 -12.53 -17.63
CA GLY A 311 2.21 -13.01 -18.17
C GLY A 311 1.70 -14.18 -17.35
N ASP A 312 0.39 -14.24 -17.15
CA ASP A 312 -0.23 -15.39 -16.50
C ASP A 312 -0.22 -16.59 -17.46
N GLU A 313 0.05 -17.78 -16.93
CA GLU A 313 0.03 -19.02 -17.68
C GLU A 313 -1.38 -19.62 -17.69
N GLY A 314 -1.82 -20.09 -18.86
CA GLY A 314 -3.16 -20.64 -19.05
C GLY A 314 -4.28 -19.61 -18.89
N GLY A 315 -5.50 -20.12 -18.82
CA GLY A 315 -6.71 -19.31 -18.65
C GLY A 315 -7.14 -18.54 -19.89
N ARG A 316 -8.40 -18.14 -19.86
CA ARG A 316 -9.03 -17.32 -20.89
C ARG A 316 -8.55 -15.87 -20.83
N MET A 317 -8.32 -15.40 -19.61
CA MET A 317 -7.89 -14.04 -19.30
C MET A 317 -6.47 -14.02 -18.77
N GLN A 318 -5.60 -13.29 -19.47
CA GLN A 318 -4.17 -13.21 -19.16
C GLN A 318 -3.75 -11.76 -18.94
N THR A 319 -2.98 -11.53 -17.89
CA THR A 319 -2.45 -10.21 -17.58
C THR A 319 -0.93 -10.21 -17.64
N VAL A 320 -0.38 -9.28 -18.41
CA VAL A 320 1.04 -8.91 -18.37
C VAL A 320 1.13 -7.57 -17.65
N SER A 321 2.10 -7.39 -16.75
CA SER A 321 2.27 -6.09 -16.12
C SER A 321 3.71 -5.75 -15.83
N PHE A 322 4.04 -4.48 -16.04
CA PHE A 322 5.33 -3.91 -15.75
C PHE A 322 5.11 -2.69 -14.88
N ARG A 323 5.91 -2.55 -13.82
CA ARG A 323 5.90 -1.37 -12.96
C ARG A 323 7.33 -0.98 -12.67
N HIS A 324 7.61 0.31 -12.83
CA HIS A 324 8.90 0.88 -12.53
C HIS A 324 8.71 2.17 -11.75
N GLY A 325 9.55 2.42 -10.76
CA GLY A 325 9.46 3.65 -10.01
C GLY A 325 10.61 3.83 -9.04
N PHE A 326 10.57 4.94 -8.34
CA PHE A 326 11.45 5.23 -7.22
C PHE A 326 10.63 5.71 -6.02
N GLU A 327 11.20 5.55 -4.84
CA GLU A 327 10.67 6.08 -3.59
C GLU A 327 11.84 6.64 -2.76
N ARG A 328 11.60 7.79 -2.13
CA ARG A 328 12.53 8.49 -1.25
C ARG A 328 11.82 8.82 0.03
N ASP A 329 12.29 8.21 1.10
CA ASP A 329 11.70 8.36 2.43
C ASP A 329 12.72 8.94 3.40
N VAL A 330 12.25 9.84 4.27
CA VAL A 330 13.01 10.32 5.43
C VAL A 330 12.23 9.98 6.68
N HIS A 331 12.88 9.29 7.61
CA HIS A 331 12.30 8.81 8.85
C HIS A 331 12.99 9.43 10.06
N PHE A 332 12.22 9.61 11.12
CA PHE A 332 12.72 9.92 12.45
C PHE A 332 12.29 8.81 13.41
N GLY A 333 13.27 8.17 14.04
CA GLY A 333 13.07 7.10 15.01
C GLY A 333 13.52 7.50 16.40
N ALA A 334 12.77 7.11 17.44
CA ALA A 334 13.15 7.23 18.83
C ALA A 334 12.71 6.00 19.61
N GLY A 335 13.58 5.38 20.39
CA GLY A 335 13.24 4.16 21.13
C GLY A 335 14.28 3.76 22.15
N LEU A 336 14.22 2.51 22.58
CA LEU A 336 15.21 1.89 23.46
C LEU A 336 15.93 0.79 22.70
N ASN A 337 17.23 0.65 22.93
CA ASN A 337 18.06 -0.38 22.30
C ASN A 337 18.91 -1.10 23.37
N GLY A 338 19.09 -2.41 23.20
CA GLY A 338 19.94 -3.24 24.05
C GLY A 338 21.11 -3.84 23.28
N LYS A 339 22.29 -3.86 23.90
CA LYS A 339 23.55 -4.40 23.36
C LYS A 339 24.18 -5.38 24.35
N ILE A 340 24.87 -6.42 23.87
CA ILE A 340 25.81 -7.20 24.67
C ILE A 340 27.22 -6.79 24.29
N GLY A 341 27.99 -6.34 25.29
CA GLY A 341 29.40 -6.05 25.16
C GLY A 341 30.28 -7.23 25.55
N GLY A 342 31.32 -7.52 24.78
CA GLY A 342 32.36 -8.46 25.19
C GLY A 342 33.67 -8.08 24.55
N THR A 343 34.63 -7.60 25.34
CA THR A 343 36.00 -7.37 24.87
C THR A 343 36.73 -8.71 24.81
N THR A 344 36.95 -9.24 23.61
CA THR A 344 38.02 -10.23 23.40
C THR A 344 39.28 -9.45 22.99
N HIS A 345 40.32 -9.55 23.81
CA HIS A 345 41.64 -9.03 23.43
C HIS A 345 42.18 -9.96 22.35
N ALA A 346 42.14 -9.54 21.08
CA ALA A 346 42.96 -10.21 20.07
C ALA A 346 44.42 -9.83 20.34
N HIS A 347 45.34 -10.77 20.11
CA HIS A 347 46.79 -10.61 20.32
C HIS A 347 47.46 -9.45 19.53
N SER A 348 46.70 -8.62 18.83
CA SER A 348 47.14 -7.54 17.94
C SER A 348 46.60 -6.13 18.31
N GLY A 349 46.11 -5.92 19.54
CA GLY A 349 45.64 -4.59 19.98
C GLY A 349 44.26 -4.19 19.43
N LEU A 350 43.58 -5.12 18.75
CA LEU A 350 42.20 -4.99 18.27
C LEU A 350 41.26 -5.68 19.27
N SER A 351 40.22 -4.96 19.73
CA SER A 351 39.15 -5.56 20.53
C SER A 351 37.85 -5.61 19.72
N VAL A 352 37.28 -6.80 19.55
CA VAL A 352 35.92 -6.92 18.99
C VAL A 352 34.98 -6.32 20.03
N GLY A 353 34.16 -5.35 19.60
CA GLY A 353 33.28 -4.58 20.47
C GLY A 353 31.82 -5.06 20.40
N ASP A 354 30.97 -4.40 21.18
CA ASP A 354 29.56 -4.73 21.42
C ASP A 354 28.77 -5.21 20.18
N ILE A 355 27.90 -6.20 20.41
CA ILE A 355 26.90 -6.70 19.46
C ILE A 355 25.53 -6.16 19.91
N ALA A 356 24.80 -5.45 19.05
CA ALA A 356 23.41 -5.09 19.37
C ALA A 356 22.54 -6.35 19.40
N LEU A 357 21.77 -6.51 20.47
CA LEU A 357 20.84 -7.63 20.62
C LEU A 357 19.48 -7.35 20.01
N PHE A 358 19.04 -6.09 20.06
CA PHE A 358 17.71 -5.70 19.65
C PHE A 358 17.79 -4.57 18.63
N ASN A 359 17.55 -4.88 17.36
CA ASN A 359 17.17 -3.85 16.39
C ASN A 359 15.66 -3.89 16.20
N GLY A 360 14.94 -3.06 16.96
CA GLY A 360 13.52 -2.80 16.76
C GLY A 360 12.56 -3.71 17.54
N GLY A 361 12.54 -3.57 18.87
CA GLY A 361 11.61 -4.36 19.70
C GLY A 361 11.24 -3.82 21.09
N LEU A 362 11.80 -2.68 21.51
CA LEU A 362 11.30 -1.90 22.65
C LEU A 362 10.50 -0.72 22.10
N PRO A 363 9.57 -0.07 22.86
CA PRO A 363 8.67 0.93 22.27
C PRO A 363 9.48 1.95 21.46
N GLU A 364 9.25 1.90 20.14
CA GLU A 364 9.94 2.67 19.12
C GLU A 364 8.88 3.55 18.47
N TRP A 365 9.14 4.84 18.49
CA TRP A 365 8.37 5.83 17.75
C TRP A 365 9.11 6.07 16.45
N ASP A 366 8.56 5.60 15.36
CA ASP A 366 9.04 5.87 14.01
C ASP A 366 8.02 6.75 13.28
N PHE A 367 8.49 7.86 12.72
CA PHE A 367 7.68 8.82 11.98
C PHE A 367 8.32 9.09 10.62
N THR A 368 7.55 8.90 9.55
CA THR A 368 7.93 9.38 8.22
C THR A 368 7.79 10.90 8.16
N LEU A 369 8.91 11.60 7.98
CA LEU A 369 8.98 13.06 7.87
C LEU A 369 8.62 13.55 6.46
N SER A 370 9.12 12.84 5.45
CA SER A 370 8.83 13.11 4.04
C SER A 370 8.84 11.80 3.26
N ARG A 371 7.98 11.73 2.26
CA ARG A 371 7.87 10.62 1.31
C ARG A 371 7.62 11.19 -0.07
N GLU A 372 8.55 10.94 -0.97
CA GLU A 372 8.46 11.28 -2.39
C GLU A 372 8.51 9.98 -3.17
N SER A 373 7.60 9.78 -4.11
CA SER A 373 7.67 8.58 -4.94
C SER A 373 6.95 8.80 -6.23
N GLN A 374 7.50 8.26 -7.30
CA GLN A 374 6.83 8.18 -8.58
C GLN A 374 7.01 6.78 -9.15
N ALA A 375 5.91 6.16 -9.54
CA ALA A 375 5.94 4.87 -10.24
C ALA A 375 5.02 4.90 -11.46
N SER A 376 5.49 4.38 -12.58
CA SER A 376 4.66 4.04 -13.73
C SER A 376 4.33 2.56 -13.69
N LYS A 377 3.08 2.22 -14.01
CA LYS A 377 2.58 0.85 -14.10
C LYS A 377 1.84 0.67 -15.39
N VAL A 378 2.33 -0.20 -16.26
CA VAL A 378 1.66 -0.65 -17.46
C VAL A 378 1.10 -2.04 -17.22
N ARG A 379 -0.16 -2.25 -17.57
CA ARG A 379 -0.84 -3.54 -17.49
C ARG A 379 -1.53 -3.79 -18.82
N LEU A 380 -1.20 -4.89 -19.46
CA LEU A 380 -1.87 -5.37 -20.67
C LEU A 380 -2.73 -6.57 -20.29
N VAL A 381 -3.96 -6.58 -20.78
CA VAL A 381 -4.95 -7.61 -20.48
C VAL A 381 -5.42 -8.20 -21.79
N ARG A 382 -5.32 -9.52 -21.90
CA ARG A 382 -5.80 -10.29 -23.04
C ARG A 382 -6.95 -11.18 -22.61
N GLU A 383 -7.93 -11.32 -23.49
CA GLU A 383 -9.01 -12.30 -23.39
C GLU A 383 -8.96 -13.12 -24.68
N ASN A 384 -8.81 -14.44 -24.58
CA ASN A 384 -8.63 -15.34 -25.73
C ASN A 384 -7.49 -14.91 -26.68
N GLY A 385 -6.39 -14.41 -26.13
CA GLY A 385 -5.23 -13.96 -26.91
C GLY A 385 -5.38 -12.59 -27.56
N VAL A 386 -6.53 -11.91 -27.43
CA VAL A 386 -6.77 -10.57 -28.01
C VAL A 386 -6.68 -9.51 -26.91
N LEU A 387 -5.98 -8.41 -27.17
CA LEU A 387 -5.90 -7.30 -26.22
C LEU A 387 -7.26 -6.65 -26.02
N GLN A 388 -7.61 -6.43 -24.76
CA GLN A 388 -8.83 -5.73 -24.35
C GLN A 388 -8.48 -4.27 -24.03
N PRO A 389 -8.74 -3.30 -24.93
CA PRO A 389 -8.15 -1.95 -24.83
C PRO A 389 -8.57 -1.20 -23.57
N LEU A 390 -9.85 -1.32 -23.18
CA LEU A 390 -10.40 -0.68 -21.98
C LEU A 390 -9.92 -1.36 -20.68
N SER A 391 -9.40 -2.58 -20.77
CA SER A 391 -8.82 -3.33 -19.66
C SER A 391 -7.31 -3.13 -19.56
N CYS A 392 -6.66 -2.65 -20.63
CA CYS A 392 -5.24 -2.31 -20.68
C CYS A 392 -5.01 -0.91 -20.11
N LEU A 393 -4.07 -0.80 -19.18
CA LEU A 393 -3.91 0.38 -18.34
C LEU A 393 -2.47 0.87 -18.34
N CYS A 394 -2.31 2.18 -18.36
CA CYS A 394 -1.11 2.84 -17.88
C CYS A 394 -1.50 3.70 -16.68
N ALA A 395 -0.78 3.57 -15.57
CA ALA A 395 -1.00 4.33 -14.36
C ALA A 395 0.30 5.01 -13.93
N ILE A 396 0.23 6.29 -13.59
CA ILE A 396 1.30 7.01 -12.93
C ILE A 396 0.87 7.25 -11.49
N GLU A 397 1.63 6.73 -10.56
CA GLU A 397 1.35 6.70 -9.14
C GLU A 397 2.30 7.64 -8.39
N PHE A 398 1.76 8.42 -7.48
CA PHE A 398 2.48 9.38 -6.65
C PHE A 398 2.11 9.15 -5.17
N ASN A 399 3.08 9.31 -4.27
CA ASN A 399 2.80 9.33 -2.82
C ASN A 399 2.78 10.76 -2.26
N HIS A 400 3.15 11.76 -3.07
CA HIS A 400 3.12 13.17 -2.69
C HIS A 400 2.08 13.97 -3.50
N VAL A 401 1.25 14.74 -2.80
CA VAL A 401 0.11 15.45 -3.43
C VAL A 401 0.56 16.58 -4.36
N ASP A 402 1.66 17.25 -4.06
CA ASP A 402 2.14 18.36 -4.89
C ASP A 402 2.73 17.86 -6.21
N GLU A 403 3.40 16.71 -6.21
CA GLU A 403 3.91 16.07 -7.43
C GLU A 403 2.75 15.63 -8.32
N TYR A 404 1.74 15.00 -7.72
CA TYR A 404 0.51 14.64 -8.40
C TYR A 404 -0.19 15.86 -9.01
N ALA A 405 -0.39 16.92 -8.24
CA ALA A 405 -1.06 18.11 -8.71
C ALA A 405 -0.27 18.83 -9.81
N ALA A 406 1.06 18.89 -9.70
CA ALA A 406 1.93 19.43 -10.74
C ALA A 406 1.82 18.61 -12.04
N ALA A 407 1.82 17.27 -11.94
CA ALA A 407 1.67 16.39 -13.09
C ALA A 407 0.28 16.50 -13.74
N VAL A 408 -0.80 16.67 -12.97
CA VAL A 408 -2.16 16.89 -13.50
C VAL A 408 -2.22 18.23 -14.24
N LEU A 409 -1.64 19.28 -13.67
CA LEU A 409 -1.62 20.61 -14.29
C LEU A 409 -0.77 20.64 -15.56
N ALA A 410 0.35 19.91 -15.60
CA ALA A 410 1.18 19.77 -16.80
C ALA A 410 0.43 19.10 -17.97
N SER A 411 -0.58 18.26 -17.67
CA SER A 411 -1.44 17.57 -18.64
C SER A 411 -2.88 18.10 -18.64
N LYS A 412 -3.11 19.32 -18.13
CA LYS A 412 -4.46 19.90 -17.91
C LYS A 412 -5.36 19.82 -19.15
N SER A 413 -4.82 20.10 -20.34
CA SER A 413 -5.59 20.06 -21.59
C SER A 413 -6.17 18.68 -21.90
N GLN A 414 -5.43 17.61 -21.61
CA GLN A 414 -5.88 16.23 -21.85
C GLN A 414 -7.01 15.85 -20.88
N TRP A 415 -6.88 16.23 -19.60
CA TRP A 415 -7.92 15.99 -18.60
C TRP A 415 -9.19 16.77 -18.88
N ILE A 416 -9.09 18.04 -19.30
CA ILE A 416 -10.25 18.84 -19.71
C ILE A 416 -10.92 18.20 -20.92
N ALA A 417 -10.17 17.80 -21.95
CA ALA A 417 -10.74 17.18 -23.14
C ALA A 417 -11.56 15.91 -22.81
N MET A 418 -11.07 15.11 -21.86
CA MET A 418 -11.79 13.95 -21.35
C MET A 418 -13.07 14.35 -20.58
N LEU A 419 -12.99 15.35 -19.69
CA LEU A 419 -14.11 15.79 -18.87
C LEU A 419 -15.19 16.53 -19.65
N VAL A 420 -14.85 17.19 -20.76
CA VAL A 420 -15.82 17.84 -21.65
C VAL A 420 -16.86 16.82 -22.17
N LEU A 421 -16.45 15.56 -22.41
CA LEU A 421 -17.37 14.51 -22.83
C LEU A 421 -18.42 14.22 -21.75
N LYS A 422 -18.03 14.28 -20.47
CA LYS A 422 -18.93 14.10 -19.33
C LYS A 422 -19.94 15.24 -19.20
N TYR A 423 -19.50 16.48 -19.43
CA TYR A 423 -20.34 17.67 -19.31
C TYR A 423 -20.95 18.13 -20.63
N ALA A 424 -21.02 17.26 -21.65
CA ALA A 424 -21.45 17.63 -23.00
C ALA A 424 -22.87 18.24 -23.07
N ALA A 425 -23.74 17.90 -22.11
CA ALA A 425 -25.09 18.44 -22.00
C ALA A 425 -25.18 19.81 -21.28
N SER A 426 -24.08 20.36 -20.78
CA SER A 426 -24.03 21.66 -20.10
C SER A 426 -23.90 22.83 -21.10
N ASP A 427 -24.34 24.03 -20.71
CA ASP A 427 -24.25 25.22 -21.57
C ASP A 427 -22.79 25.63 -21.90
N ASP A 428 -21.86 25.40 -20.97
CA ASP A 428 -20.42 25.60 -21.16
C ASP A 428 -19.63 24.38 -20.64
N PRO A 429 -19.55 23.28 -21.44
CA PRO A 429 -18.92 22.03 -21.02
C PRO A 429 -17.46 22.19 -20.62
N LYS A 430 -16.74 23.10 -21.28
CA LYS A 430 -15.33 23.35 -21.03
C LYS A 430 -15.11 24.02 -19.67
N ARG A 431 -15.91 25.04 -19.36
CA ARG A 431 -15.84 25.69 -18.04
C ARG A 431 -16.24 24.75 -16.91
N CYS A 432 -17.27 23.94 -17.11
CA CYS A 432 -17.65 22.89 -16.15
C CYS A 432 -16.50 21.89 -15.91
N ALA A 433 -15.84 21.44 -16.99
CA ALA A 433 -14.69 20.55 -16.90
C ALA A 433 -13.49 21.18 -16.16
N GLU A 434 -13.18 22.45 -16.43
CA GLU A 434 -12.13 23.20 -15.74
C GLU A 434 -12.42 23.34 -14.25
N GLN A 435 -13.66 23.70 -13.90
CA GLN A 435 -14.10 23.83 -12.52
C GLN A 435 -14.04 22.49 -11.78
N ALA A 436 -14.52 21.40 -12.38
CA ALA A 436 -14.48 20.07 -11.79
C ALA A 436 -13.04 19.61 -11.50
N LEU A 437 -12.10 19.90 -12.41
CA LEU A 437 -10.69 19.59 -12.20
C LEU A 437 -10.07 20.41 -11.06
N GLU A 438 -10.42 21.69 -10.95
CA GLU A 438 -9.95 22.57 -9.87
C GLU A 438 -10.51 22.16 -8.51
N GLU A 439 -11.80 21.81 -8.45
CA GLU A 439 -12.46 21.29 -7.27
C GLU A 439 -11.82 19.98 -6.79
N HIS A 440 -11.56 19.04 -7.71
CA HIS A 440 -10.84 17.81 -7.41
C HIS A 440 -9.45 18.08 -6.83
N LEU A 441 -8.64 18.92 -7.48
CA LEU A 441 -7.31 19.24 -6.97
C LEU A 441 -7.35 19.95 -5.61
N ALA A 442 -8.34 20.81 -5.37
CA ALA A 442 -8.55 21.45 -4.07
C ALA A 442 -8.93 20.40 -3.00
N GLN A 443 -9.85 19.50 -3.31
CA GLN A 443 -10.29 18.44 -2.40
C GLN A 443 -9.13 17.49 -2.05
N VAL A 444 -8.34 17.07 -3.04
CA VAL A 444 -7.20 16.17 -2.84
C VAL A 444 -6.13 16.83 -1.96
N ARG A 445 -5.78 18.10 -2.22
CA ARG A 445 -4.82 18.86 -1.39
C ARG A 445 -5.28 19.04 0.05
N CYS A 446 -6.55 19.35 0.27
CA CYS A 446 -7.10 19.55 1.61
C CYS A 446 -7.15 18.25 2.44
N ASN A 447 -7.25 17.09 1.79
CA ASN A 447 -7.45 15.80 2.45
C ASN A 447 -6.25 14.84 2.36
N ALA A 448 -5.11 15.31 1.84
CA ALA A 448 -3.92 14.51 1.64
C ALA A 448 -3.40 13.88 2.95
N ARG A 449 -3.08 12.58 2.90
CA ARG A 449 -2.48 11.82 4.01
C ARG A 449 -1.31 10.98 3.54
N LEU A 450 -0.40 10.64 4.45
CA LEU A 450 0.79 9.83 4.16
C LEU A 450 0.48 8.38 3.73
N ASN A 451 -0.71 7.88 4.04
CA ASN A 451 -1.16 6.54 3.66
C ASN A 451 -1.98 6.53 2.36
N GLN A 452 -1.99 7.65 1.61
CA GLN A 452 -2.69 7.76 0.34
C GLN A 452 -1.70 7.72 -0.82
N GLN A 453 -2.16 7.13 -1.91
CA GLN A 453 -1.50 7.13 -3.20
C GLN A 453 -2.40 7.84 -4.21
N PHE A 454 -1.84 8.80 -4.94
CA PHE A 454 -2.52 9.57 -5.97
C PHE A 454 -2.18 8.98 -7.33
N VAL A 455 -3.19 8.74 -8.18
CA VAL A 455 -3.00 7.99 -9.42
C VAL A 455 -3.62 8.74 -10.58
N GLN A 456 -2.84 8.89 -11.65
CA GLN A 456 -3.31 9.23 -12.98
C GLN A 456 -3.43 7.97 -13.79
N ARG A 457 -4.58 7.74 -14.41
CA ARG A 457 -4.86 6.50 -15.11
C ARG A 457 -5.31 6.73 -16.54
N PHE A 458 -4.76 5.91 -17.41
CA PHE A 458 -4.97 5.95 -18.84
C PHE A 458 -5.33 4.56 -19.37
N HIS A 459 -6.16 4.48 -20.40
CA HIS A 459 -6.46 3.25 -21.12
C HIS A 459 -5.71 3.20 -22.45
N LEU A 460 -5.45 1.99 -22.94
CA LEU A 460 -4.90 1.82 -24.27
C LEU A 460 -5.95 2.18 -25.31
N ARG A 461 -5.56 2.95 -26.33
CA ARG A 461 -6.46 3.26 -27.44
C ARG A 461 -6.77 2.00 -28.27
N PRO A 462 -8.03 1.77 -28.69
CA PRO A 462 -8.41 0.59 -29.47
C PRO A 462 -7.60 0.39 -30.76
N GLU A 463 -7.30 1.48 -31.46
CA GLU A 463 -6.49 1.46 -32.68
C GLU A 463 -5.05 1.00 -32.45
N ILE A 464 -4.45 1.36 -31.31
CA ILE A 464 -3.11 0.89 -30.94
C ILE A 464 -3.14 -0.57 -30.52
N ALA A 465 -4.15 -0.98 -29.75
CA ALA A 465 -4.32 -2.38 -29.38
C ALA A 465 -4.37 -3.29 -30.62
N ARG A 466 -5.15 -2.91 -31.64
CA ARG A 466 -5.21 -3.65 -32.92
C ARG A 466 -3.86 -3.72 -33.64
N LEU A 467 -3.06 -2.66 -33.60
CA LEU A 467 -1.72 -2.67 -34.19
C LEU A 467 -0.77 -3.60 -33.44
N ILE A 468 -0.87 -3.63 -32.11
CA ILE A 468 -0.08 -4.56 -31.28
C ILE A 468 -0.49 -6.01 -31.56
N ASP A 469 -1.80 -6.31 -31.54
CA ASP A 469 -2.32 -7.65 -31.85
C ASP A 469 -1.86 -8.09 -33.24
N ARG A 470 -1.89 -7.19 -34.24
CA ARG A 470 -1.38 -7.48 -35.59
C ARG A 470 0.11 -7.79 -35.62
N ASN A 471 0.94 -7.03 -34.88
CA ASN A 471 2.37 -7.30 -34.80
C ASN A 471 2.65 -8.65 -34.15
N GLU A 472 1.92 -8.98 -33.08
CA GLU A 472 2.06 -10.25 -32.34
C GLU A 472 1.63 -11.44 -33.21
N GLN A 473 0.46 -11.36 -33.87
CA GLN A 473 0.00 -12.38 -34.81
C GLN A 473 1.00 -12.59 -35.96
N THR A 474 1.60 -11.50 -36.48
CA THR A 474 2.62 -11.60 -37.52
C THR A 474 3.88 -12.28 -37.00
N ALA A 475 4.30 -11.99 -35.77
CA ALA A 475 5.45 -12.64 -35.14
C ALA A 475 5.20 -14.13 -34.92
N ASP A 476 3.98 -14.52 -34.55
CA ASP A 476 3.60 -15.93 -34.36
C ASP A 476 3.62 -16.69 -35.68
N LEU A 477 3.11 -16.10 -36.77
CA LEU A 477 3.19 -16.68 -38.12
C LEU A 477 4.64 -16.85 -38.59
N ILE A 478 5.53 -15.88 -38.32
CA ILE A 478 6.96 -15.99 -38.63
C ILE A 478 7.63 -17.08 -37.82
N ARG A 479 7.27 -17.21 -36.52
CA ARG A 479 7.83 -18.24 -35.64
C ARG A 479 7.43 -19.65 -36.11
N ALA A 480 6.17 -19.82 -36.51
CA ALA A 480 5.62 -21.07 -37.01
C ALA A 480 6.11 -21.45 -38.42
N ASN A 481 6.66 -20.50 -39.19
CA ASN A 481 7.13 -20.77 -40.54
C ASN A 481 8.50 -21.48 -40.54
N GLU A 482 8.49 -22.81 -40.60
CA GLU A 482 9.70 -23.64 -40.60
C GLU A 482 10.59 -23.47 -41.84
N HIS A 483 10.08 -22.88 -42.92
CA HIS A 483 10.82 -22.67 -44.16
C HIS A 483 11.74 -21.43 -44.12
N LEU A 484 11.60 -20.58 -43.11
CA LEU A 484 12.48 -19.42 -42.91
C LEU A 484 13.73 -19.81 -42.12
N ASP A 485 14.87 -19.26 -42.53
CA ASP A 485 16.12 -19.37 -41.80
C ASP A 485 15.94 -18.98 -40.31
N PRO A 486 16.43 -19.78 -39.34
CA PRO A 486 16.26 -19.51 -37.92
C PRO A 486 16.77 -18.13 -37.45
N ALA A 487 17.87 -17.63 -38.03
CA ALA A 487 18.39 -16.31 -37.68
C ALA A 487 17.50 -15.20 -38.24
N ALA A 488 17.03 -15.35 -39.48
CA ALA A 488 16.06 -14.43 -40.09
C ALA A 488 14.73 -14.38 -39.28
N ARG A 489 14.22 -15.54 -38.83
CA ARG A 489 13.03 -15.61 -37.96
C ARG A 489 13.22 -14.85 -36.66
N THR A 490 14.34 -15.12 -35.98
CA THR A 490 14.65 -14.47 -34.70
C THR A 490 14.76 -12.96 -34.86
N HIS A 491 15.45 -12.51 -35.90
CA HIS A 491 15.60 -11.09 -36.20
C HIS A 491 14.26 -10.41 -36.52
N ALA A 492 13.42 -11.01 -37.36
CA ALA A 492 12.12 -10.45 -37.71
C ALA A 492 11.16 -10.39 -36.51
N CYS A 493 11.12 -11.43 -35.67
CA CYS A 493 10.38 -11.42 -34.41
C CYS A 493 10.86 -10.31 -33.46
N ALA A 494 12.19 -10.14 -33.31
CA ALA A 494 12.75 -9.08 -32.48
C ALA A 494 12.40 -7.68 -33.00
N LEU A 495 12.35 -7.48 -34.32
CA LEU A 495 11.96 -6.22 -34.92
C LEU A 495 10.48 -5.89 -34.64
N LEU A 496 9.59 -6.88 -34.73
CA LEU A 496 8.18 -6.73 -34.37
C LEU A 496 7.98 -6.44 -32.87
N GLN A 497 8.74 -7.10 -32.00
CA GLN A 497 8.72 -6.82 -30.56
C GLN A 497 9.17 -5.38 -30.25
N THR A 498 10.23 -4.90 -30.92
CA THR A 498 10.68 -3.50 -30.81
C THR A 498 9.59 -2.53 -31.26
N ARG A 499 8.93 -2.79 -32.40
CA ARG A 499 7.81 -1.96 -32.86
C ARG A 499 6.64 -1.93 -31.86
N THR A 500 6.31 -3.06 -31.26
CA THR A 500 5.28 -3.12 -30.21
C THR A 500 5.69 -2.29 -28.98
N ALA A 501 6.96 -2.36 -28.57
CA ALA A 501 7.47 -1.54 -27.47
C ALA A 501 7.42 -0.04 -27.79
N GLU A 502 7.77 0.35 -29.02
CA GLU A 502 7.65 1.73 -29.51
C GLU A 502 6.20 2.23 -29.49
N LEU A 503 5.24 1.40 -29.92
CA LEU A 503 3.81 1.73 -29.84
C LEU A 503 3.35 1.98 -28.40
N LEU A 504 3.78 1.14 -27.45
CA LEU A 504 3.43 1.29 -26.03
C LEU A 504 4.11 2.49 -25.36
N ALA A 505 5.29 2.88 -25.82
CA ALA A 505 6.05 4.02 -25.30
C ALA A 505 5.48 5.38 -25.72
N ARG A 506 4.65 5.41 -26.76
CA ARG A 506 4.05 6.65 -27.28
C ARG A 506 3.03 7.25 -26.30
N PRO A 507 3.13 8.55 -25.95
CA PRO A 507 2.15 9.19 -25.08
C PRO A 507 0.74 9.22 -25.67
N ASP A 508 0.62 9.33 -26.99
CA ASP A 508 -0.68 9.36 -27.68
C ASP A 508 -1.33 7.97 -27.78
N ALA A 509 -0.62 6.88 -27.46
CA ALA A 509 -1.21 5.55 -27.40
C ALA A 509 -2.18 5.37 -26.22
N TRP A 510 -2.06 6.24 -25.23
CA TRP A 510 -2.80 6.18 -23.98
C TRP A 510 -3.79 7.34 -23.90
N GLN A 511 -5.03 7.05 -23.51
CA GLN A 511 -6.07 8.06 -23.32
C GLN A 511 -6.40 8.22 -21.83
N PRO A 512 -6.54 9.46 -21.32
CA PRO A 512 -6.88 9.69 -19.92
C PRO A 512 -8.27 9.14 -19.58
N VAL A 513 -8.41 8.53 -18.40
CA VAL A 513 -9.68 7.92 -17.97
C VAL A 513 -10.05 8.31 -16.55
N GLU A 514 -9.12 8.23 -15.61
CA GLU A 514 -9.43 8.40 -14.19
C GLU A 514 -8.28 9.08 -13.44
N LEU A 515 -8.63 10.09 -12.65
CA LEU A 515 -7.81 10.68 -11.61
C LEU A 515 -8.34 10.16 -10.27
N ARG A 516 -7.52 9.49 -9.47
CA ARG A 516 -8.01 8.87 -8.22
C ARG A 516 -7.05 8.95 -7.06
N VAL A 517 -7.62 8.81 -5.87
CA VAL A 517 -6.89 8.66 -4.61
C VAL A 517 -7.20 7.29 -4.03
N ILE A 518 -6.15 6.51 -3.79
CA ILE A 518 -6.21 5.20 -3.15
C ILE A 518 -5.69 5.36 -1.72
N GLU A 519 -6.43 4.85 -0.75
CA GLU A 519 -5.93 4.70 0.61
C GLU A 519 -5.40 3.29 0.81
N ARG A 520 -4.17 3.20 1.30
CA ARG A 520 -3.56 1.95 1.75
C ARG A 520 -3.59 1.90 3.26
N THR A 521 -4.05 0.77 3.79
CA THR A 521 -4.01 0.49 5.22
C THR A 521 -3.48 -0.91 5.42
N GLY A 522 -2.66 -1.11 6.43
CA GLY A 522 -2.13 -2.43 6.72
C GLY A 522 -1.85 -2.60 8.20
N SER A 523 -1.89 -3.83 8.65
CA SER A 523 -1.45 -4.24 9.97
C SER A 523 -0.62 -5.51 9.82
N SER A 524 0.53 -5.53 10.45
CA SER A 524 1.35 -6.73 10.57
C SER A 524 1.52 -7.10 12.03
N ARG A 525 1.59 -8.39 12.29
CA ARG A 525 1.91 -8.94 13.60
C ARG A 525 3.05 -9.91 13.44
N ARG A 526 4.17 -9.61 14.10
CA ARG A 526 5.35 -10.48 14.15
C ARG A 526 5.43 -11.16 15.51
N ARG A 527 5.78 -12.44 15.50
CA ARG A 527 6.03 -13.23 16.72
C ARG A 527 7.29 -14.06 16.52
N GLY A 528 8.30 -13.85 17.34
CA GLY A 528 9.53 -14.62 17.25
C GLY A 528 10.72 -14.01 17.97
N LEU A 529 11.87 -14.64 17.76
CA LEU A 529 13.16 -14.20 18.26
C LEU A 529 13.78 -13.24 17.25
N LEU A 530 14.02 -12.00 17.66
CA LEU A 530 14.67 -10.96 16.86
C LEU A 530 16.03 -10.62 17.49
N LEU A 531 16.96 -11.57 17.42
CA LEU A 531 18.37 -11.34 17.77
C LEU A 531 19.19 -11.20 16.48
N ALA A 532 20.53 -11.21 16.57
CA ALA A 532 21.41 -11.29 15.39
C ALA A 532 20.99 -12.42 14.41
N LEU A 533 20.40 -13.50 14.95
CA LEU A 533 19.54 -14.43 14.23
C LEU A 533 18.07 -14.01 14.39
N HIS A 534 17.42 -13.70 13.27
CA HIS A 534 15.98 -13.43 13.20
C HIS A 534 15.26 -14.74 12.86
N LEU A 535 14.29 -15.13 13.69
CA LEU A 535 13.36 -16.22 13.43
C LEU A 535 11.99 -15.80 13.94
N ALA A 536 11.08 -15.46 13.03
CA ALA A 536 9.75 -15.01 13.39
C ALA A 536 8.70 -15.52 12.40
N THR A 537 7.47 -15.65 12.90
CA THR A 537 6.29 -15.70 12.04
C THR A 537 5.72 -14.29 11.88
N GLU A 538 5.22 -14.00 10.69
CA GLU A 538 4.63 -12.73 10.33
C GLU A 538 3.26 -12.96 9.68
N THR A 539 2.23 -12.41 10.30
CA THR A 539 0.89 -12.34 9.73
C THR A 539 0.61 -10.90 9.32
N THR A 540 0.26 -10.66 8.06
CA THR A 540 -0.06 -9.33 7.53
C THR A 540 -1.45 -9.29 6.94
N VAL A 541 -2.10 -8.15 7.10
CA VAL A 541 -3.34 -7.78 6.42
C VAL A 541 -3.12 -6.42 5.79
N GLU A 542 -3.32 -6.33 4.49
CA GLU A 542 -3.24 -5.10 3.71
C GLU A 542 -4.58 -4.89 3.00
N GLY A 543 -5.09 -3.66 3.04
CA GLY A 543 -6.31 -3.24 2.39
C GLY A 543 -6.08 -1.95 1.61
N GLU A 544 -6.54 -1.94 0.37
CA GLU A 544 -6.58 -0.79 -0.53
C GLU A 544 -8.03 -0.44 -0.83
N ARG A 545 -8.36 0.85 -0.80
CA ARG A 545 -9.68 1.35 -1.21
C ARG A 545 -9.58 2.66 -1.97
N LYS A 546 -10.52 2.87 -2.89
CA LYS A 546 -10.70 4.16 -3.57
C LYS A 546 -11.39 5.15 -2.64
N LEU A 547 -10.83 6.36 -2.49
CA LEU A 547 -11.42 7.44 -1.67
C LEU A 547 -12.15 8.47 -2.52
N VAL A 548 -11.48 8.96 -3.57
CA VAL A 548 -11.96 10.01 -4.46
C VAL A 548 -11.58 9.61 -5.88
N ALA A 549 -12.46 9.86 -6.83
CA ALA A 549 -12.19 9.70 -8.25
C ALA A 549 -12.86 10.81 -9.07
N LEU A 550 -12.17 11.24 -10.12
CA LEU A 550 -12.66 12.10 -11.18
C LEU A 550 -12.40 11.41 -12.52
N ASN A 551 -13.46 11.21 -13.30
CA ASN A 551 -13.50 10.35 -14.48
C ASN A 551 -14.43 10.94 -15.55
N GLY A 552 -14.31 10.40 -16.77
CA GLY A 552 -15.08 10.85 -17.94
C GLY A 552 -16.45 10.20 -18.12
N GLN A 553 -16.74 9.16 -17.32
CA GLN A 553 -18.05 8.50 -17.25
C GLN A 553 -18.57 8.60 -15.83
N ASP A 554 -19.90 8.62 -15.65
CA ASP A 554 -20.49 8.50 -14.33
C ASP A 554 -20.36 7.05 -13.86
N ASP A 555 -19.23 6.72 -13.24
CA ASP A 555 -19.16 5.53 -12.41
C ASP A 555 -20.18 5.77 -11.29
N GLY A 556 -21.33 5.10 -11.31
CA GLY A 556 -22.35 5.14 -10.23
C GLY A 556 -21.81 4.83 -8.82
N SER A 557 -20.51 4.54 -8.68
CA SER A 557 -19.74 4.49 -7.44
C SER A 557 -19.36 5.87 -6.85
N GLY A 558 -19.61 6.97 -7.57
CA GLY A 558 -19.04 8.29 -7.30
C GLY A 558 -19.99 9.38 -6.81
N SER A 559 -21.17 9.09 -6.26
CA SER A 559 -21.98 10.10 -5.53
C SER A 559 -23.12 9.48 -4.71
N LYS A 560 -22.80 8.64 -3.73
CA LYS A 560 -23.50 8.79 -2.45
C LYS A 560 -22.63 9.71 -1.62
N SER A 561 -22.89 11.01 -1.74
CA SER A 561 -22.66 11.93 -0.64
C SER A 561 -23.05 11.20 0.64
N ALA A 562 -22.20 11.28 1.66
CA ALA A 562 -22.57 10.82 2.99
C ALA A 562 -24.03 11.24 3.24
N PRO A 563 -24.96 10.33 3.59
CA PRO A 563 -26.34 10.72 3.83
C PRO A 563 -26.26 11.87 4.81
N ASP A 564 -26.88 13.00 4.46
CA ASP A 564 -26.94 14.18 5.31
C ASP A 564 -27.18 13.71 6.74
N ALA A 565 -26.14 13.81 7.58
CA ALA A 565 -26.19 13.32 8.95
C ALA A 565 -27.23 14.13 9.76
N ALA A 566 -27.75 15.22 9.19
CA ALA A 566 -28.90 15.96 9.70
C ALA A 566 -30.26 15.31 9.35
N GLY A 567 -30.40 14.63 8.20
CA GLY A 567 -31.65 13.99 7.77
C GLY A 567 -31.90 12.63 8.44
N ALA A 568 -30.86 11.79 8.59
CA ALA A 568 -30.98 10.47 9.21
C ALA A 568 -31.21 10.52 10.74
N LEU A 569 -30.88 11.65 11.38
CA LEU A 569 -31.18 11.92 12.80
C LEU A 569 -32.62 12.42 13.01
N ALA A 570 -33.28 12.96 11.98
CA ALA A 570 -34.68 13.37 12.06
C ALA A 570 -35.64 12.17 11.90
N THR A 571 -35.34 11.22 11.01
CA THR A 571 -36.15 10.01 10.82
C THR A 571 -36.04 9.03 12.00
N ARG A 572 -34.84 8.82 12.56
CA ARG A 572 -34.67 7.96 13.75
C ARG A 572 -35.28 8.54 15.04
N ARG A 573 -35.49 9.85 15.12
CA ARG A 573 -36.15 10.47 16.28
C ARG A 573 -37.68 10.34 16.21
N ASN A 574 -38.25 10.24 15.01
CA ASN A 574 -39.68 9.97 14.83
C ASN A 574 -40.02 8.50 15.04
N ASP A 575 -39.16 7.57 14.61
CA ASP A 575 -39.38 6.13 14.83
C ASP A 575 -39.28 5.77 16.33
N ALA A 576 -38.32 6.35 17.06
CA ALA A 576 -38.21 6.13 18.51
C ALA A 576 -39.39 6.72 19.32
N ASN A 577 -40.02 7.79 18.84
CA ASN A 577 -41.20 8.38 19.48
C ASN A 577 -42.49 7.59 19.18
N MET A 578 -42.59 6.92 18.03
CA MET A 578 -43.72 6.02 17.75
C MET A 578 -43.65 4.71 18.56
N THR A 579 -42.45 4.13 18.73
CA THR A 579 -42.31 2.90 19.53
C THR A 579 -42.55 3.14 21.02
N MET A 580 -42.17 4.31 21.56
CA MET A 580 -42.49 4.70 22.94
C MET A 580 -43.98 5.00 23.18
N MET A 581 -44.75 5.41 22.15
CA MET A 581 -46.20 5.59 22.27
C MET A 581 -46.97 4.27 22.19
N GLN A 582 -46.46 3.26 21.48
CA GLN A 582 -47.09 1.94 21.42
C GLN A 582 -46.84 1.13 22.71
N ASP A 583 -45.65 1.21 23.30
CA ASP A 583 -45.35 0.52 24.58
C ASP A 583 -46.06 1.13 25.79
N ARG A 584 -46.42 2.43 25.75
CA ARG A 584 -47.25 3.06 26.81
C ARG A 584 -48.73 2.71 26.73
N ARG A 585 -49.24 2.23 25.58
CA ARG A 585 -50.62 1.74 25.45
C ARG A 585 -50.77 0.27 25.86
N ALA A 586 -49.69 -0.52 25.82
CA ALA A 586 -49.70 -1.92 26.22
C ALA A 586 -49.52 -2.16 27.74
N GLN A 587 -49.32 -1.10 28.54
CA GLN A 587 -49.21 -1.19 30.01
C GLN A 587 -50.43 -0.64 30.76
N ASN A 588 -51.50 -0.23 30.06
CA ASN A 588 -52.75 0.25 30.66
C ASN A 588 -53.98 -0.45 30.04
N PHE A 589 -53.88 -1.77 29.81
CA PHE A 589 -55.03 -2.68 29.68
C PHE A 589 -54.69 -4.05 30.25
#